data_AF-A0A366U587-F1
#
_entry.id   AF-A0A366U587-F1
#
_cell.length_a   1.000
_cell.length_b   1.000
_cell.length_c   1.000
_cell.angle_alpha   90.00
_cell.angle_beta   90.00
_cell.angle_gamma   90.00
#
_symmetry.space_group_name_H-M   'P 1'
#
loop_
_entity.id
_entity.type
_entity.pdbx_description
1 polymer ?
#
loop_
_entity_poly.entity_id
_entity_poly.type
_entity_poly.pdbx_seq_one_letter_code
_entity_poly.pdbx_strand_id
1 'polypeptide(L)'
;MIEDMSDSETVTLFSLGGTAEGELGSDPTKIVEAVNQSPDAEQILVFADLGSAVLNAELAYDMLEPEQQTRYHLIDAPLVEGAFAAAITAGFSDDLSQITAEAQKAAEKGWNQ
;
A
#
# COMPACT_ATOMS: atom_id res chain seq x y z
N MET A 1 -0.11 4.42 -17.57
CA MET A 1 -0.17 5.78 -16.96
C MET A 1 0.28 5.86 -15.50
N ILE A 2 0.35 4.76 -14.73
CA ILE A 2 1.31 4.64 -13.61
C ILE A 2 2.55 3.84 -14.05
N GLU A 3 2.34 2.87 -14.94
CA GLU A 3 3.38 2.03 -15.57
C GLU A 3 4.44 2.83 -16.36
N ASP A 4 4.16 4.09 -16.74
CA ASP A 4 5.06 4.93 -17.54
C ASP A 4 5.95 5.85 -16.69
N MET A 5 5.80 5.86 -15.36
CA MET A 5 6.53 6.76 -14.45
C MET A 5 7.52 6.04 -13.52
N SER A 6 7.64 4.72 -13.60
CA SER A 6 8.60 3.93 -12.82
C SER A 6 9.75 3.41 -13.70
N ASP A 7 10.64 4.30 -14.15
CA ASP A 7 11.97 3.89 -14.62
C ASP A 7 12.91 3.51 -13.45
N SER A 8 12.33 3.21 -12.28
CA SER A 8 13.01 2.58 -11.16
C SER A 8 12.47 1.16 -11.02
N GLU A 9 13.29 0.15 -11.28
CA GLU A 9 13.00 -1.29 -11.11
C GLU A 9 12.68 -1.69 -9.64
N THR A 10 12.43 -0.72 -8.74
CA THR A 10 12.38 -0.90 -7.28
C THR A 10 10.97 -0.94 -6.69
N VAL A 11 9.93 -0.56 -7.44
CA VAL A 11 8.55 -0.49 -6.91
C VAL A 11 7.65 -1.48 -7.62
N THR A 12 7.04 -2.40 -6.86
CA THR A 12 6.02 -3.34 -7.34
C THR A 12 4.65 -2.97 -6.77
N LEU A 13 3.62 -2.96 -7.61
CA LEU A 13 2.25 -2.60 -7.23
C LEU A 13 1.31 -3.80 -7.29
N PHE A 14 0.47 -3.95 -6.27
CA PHE A 14 -0.56 -4.99 -6.19
C PHE A 14 -1.95 -4.36 -6.07
N SER A 15 -2.88 -4.80 -6.92
CA SER A 15 -4.30 -4.46 -6.79
C SER A 15 -5.05 -5.60 -6.10
N LEU A 16 -5.45 -5.38 -4.85
CA LEU A 16 -5.97 -6.43 -3.96
C LEU A 16 -7.46 -6.25 -3.60
N GLY A 17 -8.16 -5.37 -4.31
CA GLY A 17 -9.60 -5.18 -4.14
C GLY A 17 -10.41 -6.42 -4.51
N GLY A 18 -11.60 -6.54 -3.93
CA GLY A 18 -12.55 -7.62 -4.17
C GLY A 18 -12.27 -8.89 -3.38
N THR A 19 -13.29 -9.74 -3.27
CA THR A 19 -13.19 -11.07 -2.65
C THR A 19 -12.38 -12.04 -3.54
N ALA A 20 -12.10 -13.25 -3.04
CA ALA A 20 -11.52 -14.33 -3.85
C ALA A 20 -12.32 -14.65 -5.13
N GLU A 21 -13.65 -14.39 -5.10
CA GLU A 21 -14.57 -14.61 -6.23
C GLU A 21 -14.69 -13.38 -7.14
N GLY A 22 -13.96 -12.29 -6.84
CA GLY A 22 -14.00 -11.05 -7.61
C GLY A 22 -15.22 -10.17 -7.34
N GLU A 23 -15.97 -10.46 -6.28
CA GLU A 23 -17.12 -9.65 -5.86
C GLU A 23 -16.69 -8.40 -5.08
N LEU A 24 -17.64 -7.49 -4.84
CA LEU A 24 -17.42 -6.34 -3.97
C LEU A 24 -17.07 -6.80 -2.55
N GLY A 25 -15.91 -6.37 -2.06
CA GLY A 25 -15.39 -6.73 -0.75
C GLY A 25 -13.87 -6.63 -0.71
N SER A 26 -13.28 -7.19 0.33
CA SER A 26 -11.83 -7.36 0.47
C SER A 26 -11.55 -8.67 1.17
N ASP A 27 -10.35 -9.21 0.98
CA ASP A 27 -9.93 -10.50 1.50
C ASP A 27 -8.51 -10.38 2.08
N PRO A 28 -8.31 -10.60 3.39
CA PRO A 28 -6.99 -10.50 4.01
C PRO A 28 -6.00 -11.55 3.45
N THR A 29 -6.50 -12.68 2.94
CA THR A 29 -5.64 -13.73 2.38
C THR A 29 -4.92 -13.27 1.12
N LYS A 30 -5.56 -12.45 0.27
CA LYS A 30 -4.93 -11.86 -0.92
C LYS A 30 -3.75 -10.94 -0.54
N ILE A 31 -3.84 -10.25 0.60
CA ILE A 31 -2.77 -9.40 1.13
C ILE A 31 -1.61 -10.27 1.61
N VAL A 32 -1.89 -11.29 2.41
CA VAL A 32 -0.88 -12.25 2.89
C VAL A 32 -0.17 -12.94 1.72
N GLU A 33 -0.91 -13.34 0.68
CA GLU A 33 -0.34 -13.91 -0.55
C GLU A 33 0.58 -12.94 -1.28
N ALA A 34 0.22 -11.66 -1.38
CA ALA A 34 1.07 -10.64 -2.00
C ALA A 34 2.37 -10.41 -1.21
N VAL A 35 2.29 -10.40 0.13
CA VAL A 35 3.47 -10.32 1.01
C VAL A 35 4.37 -11.54 0.82
N ASN A 36 3.81 -12.74 0.76
CA ASN A 36 4.57 -13.98 0.54
C ASN A 36 5.21 -14.05 -0.86
N GLN A 37 4.58 -13.45 -1.87
CA GLN A 37 5.12 -13.32 -3.23
C GLN A 37 6.22 -12.27 -3.35
N SER A 38 6.45 -11.48 -2.29
CA SER A 38 7.43 -10.39 -2.25
C SER A 38 8.51 -10.63 -1.18
N PRO A 39 9.25 -11.76 -1.23
CA PRO A 39 10.20 -12.12 -0.18
C PRO A 39 11.36 -11.13 -0.04
N ASP A 40 11.75 -10.49 -1.16
CA ASP A 40 12.87 -9.55 -1.24
C ASP A 40 12.45 -8.09 -1.06
N ALA A 41 11.16 -7.82 -0.81
CA ALA A 41 10.69 -6.46 -0.57
C ALA A 41 11.20 -5.95 0.77
N GLU A 42 11.93 -4.82 0.76
CA GLU A 42 12.43 -4.19 1.99
C GLU A 42 11.29 -3.59 2.81
N GLN A 43 10.31 -2.97 2.15
CA GLN A 43 9.15 -2.34 2.77
C GLN A 43 7.88 -2.71 2.00
N ILE A 44 6.79 -2.94 2.72
CA ILE A 44 5.46 -3.21 2.18
C ILE A 44 4.52 -2.15 2.73
N LEU A 45 4.06 -1.28 1.84
CA LEU A 45 3.17 -0.17 2.18
C LEU A 45 1.74 -0.54 1.80
N VAL A 46 0.85 -0.60 2.78
CA VAL A 46 -0.54 -1.02 2.59
C VAL A 46 -1.46 0.18 2.76
N PHE A 47 -2.28 0.39 1.72
CA PHE A 47 -3.28 1.43 1.63
C PHE A 47 -4.66 0.77 1.57
N ALA A 48 -5.61 1.33 2.32
CA ALA A 48 -7.00 0.90 2.31
C ALA A 48 -7.90 2.14 2.16
N ASP A 49 -9.09 1.94 1.61
CA ASP A 49 -10.09 3.00 1.50
C ASP A 49 -10.92 3.12 2.78
N LEU A 50 -11.87 2.20 2.98
CA LEU A 50 -12.93 2.36 3.95
C LEU A 50 -13.33 1.01 4.55
N GLY A 51 -13.80 1.06 5.80
CA GLY A 51 -14.51 -0.02 6.46
C GLY A 51 -13.77 -1.36 6.43
N SER A 52 -14.33 -2.34 5.71
CA SER A 52 -13.80 -3.71 5.64
C SER A 52 -12.37 -3.80 5.12
N ALA A 53 -11.95 -2.89 4.22
CA ALA A 53 -10.60 -2.93 3.68
C ALA A 53 -9.54 -2.62 4.75
N VAL A 54 -9.83 -1.66 5.64
CA VAL A 54 -8.96 -1.31 6.77
C VAL A 54 -8.85 -2.49 7.73
N LEU A 55 -10.00 -3.05 8.14
CA LEU A 55 -10.02 -4.22 9.03
C LEU A 55 -9.25 -5.41 8.42
N ASN A 56 -9.44 -5.68 7.12
CA ASN A 56 -8.74 -6.78 6.47
C ASN A 56 -7.24 -6.51 6.31
N ALA A 57 -6.80 -5.26 6.19
CA ALA A 57 -5.38 -4.91 6.20
C ALA A 57 -4.74 -5.12 7.59
N GLU A 58 -5.48 -4.86 8.67
CA GLU A 58 -5.06 -5.17 10.06
C GLU A 58 -5.03 -6.68 10.31
N LEU A 59 -6.08 -7.40 9.89
CA LEU A 59 -6.13 -8.86 10.02
C LEU A 59 -5.01 -9.55 9.23
N ALA A 60 -4.66 -9.04 8.05
CA ALA A 60 -3.54 -9.54 7.28
C ALA A 60 -2.23 -9.45 8.07
N TYR A 61 -1.98 -8.34 8.78
CA TYR A 61 -0.79 -8.19 9.64
C TYR A 61 -0.71 -9.27 10.72
N ASP A 62 -1.83 -9.57 11.38
CA ASP A 62 -1.91 -10.61 12.42
C ASP A 62 -1.65 -12.03 11.88
N MET A 63 -1.84 -12.24 10.57
CA MET A 63 -1.59 -13.51 9.88
C MET A 63 -0.15 -13.67 9.39
N LEU A 64 0.65 -12.59 9.36
CA LEU A 64 2.03 -12.61 8.88
C LEU A 64 2.98 -13.20 9.91
N GLU A 65 4.08 -13.76 9.41
CA GLU A 65 5.19 -14.18 10.26
C GLU A 65 5.85 -12.95 10.93
N PRO A 66 6.44 -13.08 12.13
CA PRO A 66 7.03 -11.95 12.85
C PRO A 66 8.05 -11.14 12.04
N GLU A 67 8.82 -11.79 11.17
CA GLU A 67 9.78 -11.12 10.29
C GLU A 67 9.08 -10.24 9.25
N GLN A 68 7.99 -10.73 8.65
CA GLN A 68 7.20 -9.99 7.66
C GLN A 68 6.48 -8.80 8.30
N GLN A 69 6.02 -8.94 9.54
CA GLN A 69 5.39 -7.84 10.30
C GLN A 69 6.31 -6.63 10.43
N THR A 70 7.64 -6.82 10.56
CA THR A 70 8.59 -5.70 10.71
C THR A 70 8.67 -4.78 9.49
N ARG A 71 8.27 -5.27 8.31
CA ARG A 71 8.32 -4.55 7.04
C ARG A 71 6.93 -4.23 6.48
N TYR A 72 5.86 -4.51 7.23
CA TYR A 72 4.49 -4.26 6.82
C TYR A 72 3.96 -2.98 7.49
N HIS A 73 3.66 -1.97 6.68
CA HIS A 73 3.27 -0.64 7.15
C HIS A 73 1.88 -0.28 6.67
N LEU A 74 0.96 -0.11 7.61
CA LEU A 74 -0.36 0.46 7.35
C LEU A 74 -0.20 1.98 7.20
N ILE A 75 -0.48 2.49 6.00
CA ILE A 75 -0.31 3.91 5.69
C ILE A 75 -1.64 4.64 5.83
N ASP A 76 -1.71 5.53 6.82
CA ASP A 76 -2.85 6.40 7.06
C ASP A 76 -2.91 7.54 6.02
N ALA A 77 -3.32 7.22 4.80
CA ALA A 77 -3.41 8.15 3.68
C ALA A 77 -4.57 7.77 2.73
N PRO A 78 -5.07 8.71 1.90
CA PRO A 78 -6.08 8.38 0.89
C PRO A 78 -5.57 7.29 -0.06
N LEU A 79 -6.40 6.28 -0.33
CA LEU A 79 -6.01 5.11 -1.14
C LEU A 79 -5.40 5.52 -2.49
N VAL A 80 -6.01 6.45 -3.21
CA VAL A 80 -5.56 6.80 -4.57
C VAL A 80 -4.39 7.78 -4.51
N GLU A 81 -4.59 8.95 -3.92
CA GLU A 81 -3.58 10.01 -3.91
C GLU A 81 -2.36 9.63 -3.08
N GLY A 82 -2.57 8.97 -1.94
CA GLY A 82 -1.51 8.53 -1.05
C GLY A 82 -0.65 7.42 -1.65
N ALA A 83 -1.26 6.38 -2.22
CA ALA A 83 -0.49 5.30 -2.87
C ALA A 83 0.30 5.82 -4.07
N PHE A 84 -0.26 6.76 -4.84
CA PHE A 84 0.45 7.39 -5.95
C PHE A 84 1.65 8.21 -5.45
N ALA A 85 1.46 9.08 -4.45
CA ALA A 85 2.55 9.89 -3.87
C ALA A 85 3.65 9.02 -3.25
N ALA A 86 3.26 7.92 -2.59
CA ALA A 86 4.20 6.96 -2.02
C ALA A 86 5.02 6.25 -3.10
N ALA A 87 4.36 5.74 -4.15
CA ALA A 87 5.05 5.04 -5.24
C ALA A 87 6.06 5.95 -5.96
N ILE A 88 5.70 7.21 -6.20
CA ILE A 88 6.62 8.20 -6.77
C ILE A 88 7.79 8.45 -5.83
N THR A 89 7.54 8.69 -4.53
CA THR A 89 8.61 8.99 -3.56
C THR A 89 9.55 7.80 -3.37
N ALA A 90 9.02 6.58 -3.31
CA ALA A 90 9.78 5.34 -3.20
C ALA A 90 10.67 5.04 -4.43
N GLY A 91 10.35 5.63 -5.59
CA GLY A 91 11.20 5.54 -6.79
C GLY A 91 12.53 6.30 -6.68
N PHE A 92 12.67 7.21 -5.70
CA PHE A 92 13.86 8.06 -5.55
C PHE A 92 14.38 8.17 -4.10
N SER A 93 13.70 7.56 -3.13
CA SER A 93 14.05 7.57 -1.70
C SER A 93 13.69 6.24 -1.05
N ASP A 94 14.56 5.74 -0.18
CA ASP A 94 14.35 4.59 0.70
C ASP A 94 13.90 5.00 2.12
N ASP A 95 13.78 6.31 2.39
CA ASP A 95 13.33 6.82 3.68
C ASP A 95 11.82 6.62 3.87
N LEU A 96 11.45 5.58 4.60
CA LEU A 96 10.07 5.26 4.96
C LEU A 96 9.32 6.43 5.60
N SER A 97 9.99 7.25 6.41
CA SER A 97 9.36 8.41 7.06
C SER A 97 9.00 9.47 6.04
N GLN A 98 9.89 9.70 5.06
CA GLN A 98 9.63 10.62 3.95
C GLN A 98 8.49 10.11 3.07
N ILE A 99 8.52 8.82 2.68
CA ILE A 99 7.49 8.22 1.83
C ILE A 99 6.10 8.32 2.49
N THR A 100 6.02 7.97 3.78
CA THR A 100 4.77 8.03 4.55
C THR A 100 4.25 9.46 4.68
N ALA A 101 5.14 10.43 4.93
CA ALA A 101 4.76 11.83 5.07
C ALA A 101 4.22 12.43 3.76
N GLU A 102 4.80 12.08 2.60
CA GLU A 102 4.30 12.54 1.30
C GLU A 102 2.96 11.89 0.94
N ALA A 103 2.77 10.60 1.28
CA ALA A 103 1.48 9.93 1.13
C ALA A 103 0.37 10.62 1.93
N GLN A 104 0.64 10.98 3.20
CA GLN A 104 -0.31 11.64 4.09
C GLN A 104 -0.77 13.02 3.58
N LYS A 105 0.15 13.81 3.01
CA LYS A 105 -0.15 15.15 2.49
C LYS A 105 -0.92 15.13 1.16
N ALA A 106 -0.94 14.00 0.47
CA ALA A 106 -1.54 13.87 -0.87
C ALA A 106 -3.06 14.15 -0.90
N ALA A 107 -3.70 14.22 0.26
CA ALA A 107 -5.11 14.55 0.39
C ALA A 107 -5.45 16.01 0.03
N GLU A 108 -4.49 16.94 0.00
CA GLU A 108 -4.73 18.38 -0.19
C GLU A 108 -5.02 18.75 -1.65
N LYS A 109 -6.23 19.25 -1.95
CA LYS A 109 -6.60 19.73 -3.29
C LYS A 109 -6.49 21.25 -3.44
N GLY A 110 -6.37 22.00 -2.34
CA GLY A 110 -6.33 23.47 -2.36
C GLY A 110 -7.63 24.12 -2.87
N TRP A 111 -8.75 23.39 -2.87
CA TRP A 111 -10.05 23.91 -3.30
C TRP A 111 -10.63 24.83 -2.22
N ASN A 112 -10.36 26.12 -2.35
CA ASN A 112 -11.03 27.16 -1.58
C ASN A 112 -11.99 27.89 -2.52
N GLN A 113 -13.30 27.67 -2.35
CA GLN A 113 -14.34 28.52 -2.95
C GLN A 113 -14.81 29.55 -1.94
#